data_AF-A0A8C6ERS5-F1
#
_entry.id   AF-A0A8C6ERS5-F1
#
_cell.length_a   1.000
_cell.length_b   1.000
_cell.length_c   1.000
_cell.angle_alpha   90.00
_cell.angle_beta   90.00
_cell.angle_gamma   90.00
#
_symmetry.space_group_name_H-M   'P 1'
#
loop_
_entity.id
_entity.type
_entity.pdbx_description
1 polymer ?
#
loop_
_entity_poly.entity_id
_entity_poly.type
_entity_poly.pdbx_seq_one_letter_code
_entity_poly.pdbx_strand_id
1 'polypeptide(L)'
;MTGLRPPWVPPAFLLWWTRPEGAGPRRRSPYVLPGTPQANARWAGSALRLRGSKSAADGGERYVVPGSVQRGLEAGPGPGALGCRQKHSLPDLPYDYGALEPHINAQIMELHHSKHHAAYVNNLNVTEDKYREALAKGDVTAQVALQPALKFNGGGHINHTIFWTNLSPNGGGEPKGELLEAIKRDFGSFDKFKEKLTTVSAGVQGSGWGWLGFNKEQGRLQIAACSNQDPLQGTTGLIPLLGIDVWEHAYYLQYKNVRPDYLKAIWNVINWENVTERYMACKK
;
A
#
# COMPACT_ATOMS: atom_id res chain seq x y z
N MET A 1 -6.39 39.14 -0.58
CA MET A 1 -5.59 38.38 0.40
C MET A 1 -5.51 36.93 -0.08
N THR A 2 -4.30 36.42 -0.09
CA THR A 2 -3.80 35.25 -0.84
C THR A 2 -4.39 33.92 -0.37
N GLY A 3 -5.02 33.19 -1.29
CA GLY A 3 -5.38 31.79 -1.12
C GLY A 3 -4.26 30.88 -1.64
N LEU A 4 -3.76 29.99 -0.80
CA LEU A 4 -2.88 28.89 -1.18
C LEU A 4 -3.64 27.59 -0.98
N ARG A 5 -3.92 26.88 -2.07
CA ARG A 5 -4.34 25.47 -2.05
C ARG A 5 -3.07 24.61 -1.99
N PRO A 6 -3.00 23.57 -1.14
CA PRO A 6 -1.94 22.59 -1.24
C PRO A 6 -2.18 21.70 -2.47
N PRO A 7 -1.12 21.32 -3.21
CA PRO A 7 -1.21 20.40 -4.33
C PRO A 7 -1.27 18.94 -3.81
N TRP A 8 -1.85 18.05 -4.61
CA TRP A 8 -1.88 16.58 -4.46
C TRP A 8 -3.03 15.96 -3.65
N VAL A 9 -4.17 15.74 -4.33
CA VAL A 9 -5.15 14.70 -3.98
C VAL A 9 -5.43 13.88 -5.26
N PRO A 10 -5.22 12.55 -5.27
CA PRO A 10 -5.58 11.71 -6.42
C PRO A 10 -7.10 11.69 -6.67
N PRO A 11 -7.58 11.48 -7.91
CA PRO A 11 -8.97 11.73 -8.32
C PRO A 11 -9.98 10.64 -7.91
N ALA A 12 -9.82 10.02 -6.74
CA ALA A 12 -10.78 9.04 -6.20
C ALA A 12 -11.53 9.51 -4.94
N PHE A 13 -11.29 10.73 -4.45
CA PHE A 13 -11.83 11.22 -3.17
C PHE A 13 -13.06 12.14 -3.27
N LEU A 14 -13.55 12.46 -4.47
CA LEU A 14 -14.77 13.27 -4.64
C LEU A 14 -15.97 12.40 -5.04
N LEU A 15 -16.57 11.69 -4.08
CA LEU A 15 -17.93 11.18 -4.29
C LEU A 15 -18.78 10.98 -3.03
N TRP A 16 -18.34 11.40 -1.84
CA TRP A 16 -19.06 11.10 -0.59
C TRP A 16 -19.19 12.28 0.37
N TRP A 17 -19.25 13.50 -0.16
CA TRP A 17 -19.69 14.68 0.60
C TRP A 17 -20.69 15.49 -0.23
N THR A 18 -21.95 15.04 -0.27
CA THR A 18 -23.08 15.89 -0.60
C THR A 18 -23.75 16.33 0.69
N ARG A 19 -23.63 17.63 1.01
CA ARG A 19 -24.44 18.31 2.04
C ARG A 19 -25.85 18.57 1.49
N PRO A 20 -26.88 18.56 2.35
CA PRO A 20 -28.27 18.79 1.92
C PRO A 20 -28.54 20.26 1.57
N GLU A 21 -29.49 20.44 0.67
CA GLU A 21 -29.95 21.72 0.10
C GLU A 21 -30.59 22.66 1.14
N GLY A 22 -30.40 23.98 0.95
CA GLY A 22 -31.25 25.00 1.57
C GLY A 22 -30.56 26.34 1.86
N ALA A 23 -30.55 27.26 0.89
CA ALA A 23 -30.75 28.72 1.08
C ALA A 23 -30.53 29.48 -0.25
N GLY A 24 -31.50 30.31 -0.62
CA GLY A 24 -31.64 31.00 -1.91
C GLY A 24 -30.70 32.20 -2.18
N PRO A 25 -30.95 32.95 -3.28
CA PRO A 25 -29.92 33.66 -4.02
C PRO A 25 -29.78 35.14 -3.62
N ARG A 26 -28.55 35.68 -3.65
CA ARG A 26 -28.31 37.13 -3.68
C ARG A 26 -27.36 37.54 -4.82
N ARG A 27 -28.00 38.09 -5.85
CA ARG A 27 -27.69 39.24 -6.73
C ARG A 27 -26.24 39.56 -7.12
N ARG A 28 -26.05 39.66 -8.45
CA ARG A 28 -24.94 40.29 -9.17
C ARG A 28 -24.95 41.82 -9.05
N SER A 29 -23.77 42.46 -9.14
CA SER A 29 -23.57 43.65 -9.97
C SER A 29 -22.06 43.89 -10.25
N PRO A 30 -21.66 44.47 -11.40
CA PRO A 30 -20.31 44.42 -11.94
C PRO A 30 -19.51 45.72 -11.71
N TYR A 31 -18.19 45.63 -11.78
CA TYR A 31 -17.34 46.79 -12.08
C TYR A 31 -16.44 46.45 -13.27
N VAL A 32 -16.41 47.37 -14.23
CA VAL A 32 -15.69 47.29 -15.51
C VAL A 32 -14.86 48.57 -15.66
N LEU A 33 -13.77 48.46 -16.44
CA LEU A 33 -13.01 49.46 -17.23
C LEU A 33 -11.63 49.87 -16.65
N PRO A 34 -10.70 50.39 -17.48
CA PRO A 34 -10.21 49.88 -18.78
C PRO A 34 -8.66 50.02 -18.93
N GLY A 35 -8.10 49.55 -20.06
CA GLY A 35 -6.84 50.13 -20.61
C GLY A 35 -5.76 49.14 -21.09
N THR A 36 -5.76 48.84 -22.38
CA THR A 36 -4.58 48.37 -23.16
C THR A 36 -3.75 49.57 -23.64
N PRO A 37 -2.45 49.40 -24.00
CA PRO A 37 -2.13 49.12 -25.42
C PRO A 37 -1.04 48.06 -25.67
N GLN A 38 -1.09 47.56 -26.91
CA GLN A 38 -0.23 46.57 -27.59
C GLN A 38 1.23 47.03 -27.76
N ALA A 39 2.17 46.07 -27.91
CA ALA A 39 2.91 45.85 -29.18
C ALA A 39 4.04 44.80 -29.06
N ASN A 40 3.91 43.76 -29.88
CA ASN A 40 4.86 43.19 -30.86
C ASN A 40 6.28 42.69 -30.52
N ALA A 41 6.63 41.66 -31.33
CA ALA A 41 7.94 41.18 -31.77
C ALA A 41 8.61 40.09 -30.90
N ARG A 42 9.18 39.00 -31.42
CA ARG A 42 9.42 38.50 -32.79
C ARG A 42 9.79 37.01 -32.66
N TRP A 43 9.32 36.18 -33.60
CA TRP A 43 9.89 34.86 -33.87
C TRP A 43 11.13 35.02 -34.76
N ALA A 44 12.23 34.33 -34.41
CA ALA A 44 13.33 34.04 -35.32
C ALA A 44 13.87 32.64 -35.01
N GLY A 45 13.66 31.72 -35.96
CA GLY A 45 14.34 30.44 -35.97
C GLY A 45 15.75 30.57 -36.54
N SER A 46 16.58 29.57 -36.30
CA SER A 46 17.58 29.11 -37.25
C SER A 46 17.99 27.68 -36.92
N ALA A 47 17.73 26.82 -37.90
CA ALA A 47 18.27 25.48 -38.01
C ALA A 47 19.75 25.56 -38.40
N LEU A 48 20.58 24.64 -37.90
CA LEU A 48 21.88 24.35 -38.49
C LEU A 48 21.99 22.86 -38.80
N ARG A 49 22.41 22.60 -40.04
CA ARG A 49 22.48 21.32 -40.74
C ARG A 49 23.64 20.44 -40.29
N LEU A 50 23.42 19.14 -40.45
CA LEU A 50 24.39 18.04 -40.47
C LEU A 50 25.24 17.99 -41.76
N ARG A 51 26.51 17.59 -41.60
CA ARG A 51 27.38 16.75 -42.46
C ARG A 51 28.72 16.63 -41.71
N GLY A 52 29.41 15.50 -41.56
CA GLY A 52 29.42 14.24 -42.29
C GLY A 52 30.85 13.98 -42.79
N SER A 53 31.57 13.01 -42.21
CA SER A 53 32.81 12.40 -42.72
C SER A 53 33.09 11.17 -41.83
N LYS A 54 33.00 9.92 -42.29
CA LYS A 54 33.77 9.12 -43.27
C LYS A 54 34.45 7.96 -42.51
N SER A 55 34.28 6.78 -43.10
CA SER A 55 34.70 5.45 -42.68
C SER A 55 36.21 5.23 -42.77
N ALA A 56 36.75 4.36 -41.91
CA ALA A 56 37.91 3.52 -42.20
C ALA A 56 37.71 2.15 -41.53
N ALA A 57 38.13 1.10 -42.23
CA ALA A 57 37.96 -0.31 -41.90
C ALA A 57 39.27 -0.95 -41.43
N ASP A 58 39.07 -2.11 -40.81
CA ASP A 58 39.92 -3.31 -40.82
C ASP A 58 41.08 -3.44 -39.81
N GLY A 59 41.23 -4.67 -39.32
CA GLY A 59 42.22 -5.05 -38.31
C GLY A 59 41.74 -6.24 -37.47
N GLY A 60 41.68 -7.43 -38.07
CA GLY A 60 41.36 -8.68 -37.38
C GLY A 60 42.56 -9.26 -36.63
N GLU A 61 42.31 -9.78 -35.43
CA GLU A 61 43.14 -10.82 -34.81
C GLU A 61 42.22 -11.89 -34.19
N ARG A 62 42.42 -13.13 -34.64
CA ARG A 62 41.74 -14.32 -34.14
C ARG A 62 42.54 -14.89 -32.99
N TYR A 63 41.98 -14.88 -31.78
CA TYR A 63 42.47 -15.67 -30.66
C TYR A 63 41.72 -17.01 -30.63
N VAL A 64 42.47 -18.13 -30.71
CA VAL A 64 41.95 -19.49 -30.60
C VAL A 64 42.27 -20.02 -29.21
N VAL A 65 41.26 -20.47 -28.46
CA VAL A 65 41.41 -21.31 -27.26
C VAL A 65 40.33 -22.40 -27.30
N PRO A 66 40.65 -23.67 -26.98
CA PRO A 66 39.90 -24.83 -27.47
C PRO A 66 38.80 -25.34 -26.52
N GLY A 67 37.81 -26.01 -27.12
CA GLY A 67 37.14 -27.16 -26.53
C GLY A 67 36.02 -26.89 -25.52
N SER A 68 34.77 -26.83 -26.01
CA SER A 68 33.62 -27.19 -25.20
C SER A 68 32.67 -28.12 -25.97
N VAL A 69 32.40 -29.24 -25.32
CA VAL A 69 31.62 -30.38 -25.79
C VAL A 69 30.18 -29.94 -26.07
N GLN A 70 29.72 -30.07 -27.32
CA GLN A 70 28.31 -29.99 -27.66
C GLN A 70 27.61 -31.25 -27.14
N ARG A 71 26.87 -31.11 -26.04
CA ARG A 71 25.87 -32.09 -25.60
C ARG A 71 24.51 -31.55 -26.01
N GLY A 72 23.82 -32.26 -26.91
CA GLY A 72 22.50 -31.88 -27.39
C GLY A 72 21.49 -31.79 -26.24
N LEU A 73 20.77 -30.67 -26.17
CA LEU A 73 19.52 -30.60 -25.41
C LEU A 73 18.40 -31.06 -26.34
N GLU A 74 17.86 -32.23 -26.05
CA GLU A 74 16.54 -32.63 -26.54
C GLU A 74 15.46 -31.72 -25.93
N ALA A 75 14.47 -31.42 -26.74
CA ALA A 75 13.34 -30.56 -26.41
C ALA A 75 12.24 -31.34 -25.67
N GLY A 76 11.70 -30.74 -24.60
CA GLY A 76 10.41 -31.07 -23.98
C GLY A 76 10.46 -31.10 -22.44
N PRO A 77 9.44 -30.61 -21.70
CA PRO A 77 8.04 -30.48 -22.11
C PRO A 77 7.44 -29.06 -22.06
N GLY A 78 6.52 -28.80 -23.01
CA GLY A 78 5.19 -28.20 -22.84
C GLY A 78 5.02 -26.82 -22.15
N PRO A 79 4.35 -25.84 -22.81
CA PRO A 79 4.00 -24.59 -22.16
C PRO A 79 2.96 -24.82 -21.04
N GLY A 80 3.34 -24.42 -19.83
CA GLY A 80 2.47 -23.80 -18.82
C GLY A 80 1.22 -24.57 -18.44
N ALA A 81 1.31 -25.36 -17.38
CA ALA A 81 0.16 -25.57 -16.50
C ALA A 81 -0.25 -24.21 -15.91
N LEU A 82 -1.09 -23.48 -16.64
CA LEU A 82 -1.86 -22.36 -16.11
C LEU A 82 -2.86 -22.96 -15.12
N GLY A 83 -2.44 -23.17 -13.88
CA GLY A 83 -3.35 -23.51 -12.79
C GLY A 83 -4.50 -22.49 -12.78
N CYS A 84 -5.74 -22.96 -12.68
CA CYS A 84 -6.89 -22.07 -12.59
C CYS A 84 -6.76 -21.24 -11.31
N ARG A 85 -6.30 -20.00 -11.46
CA ARG A 85 -6.18 -19.09 -10.33
C ARG A 85 -7.59 -18.75 -9.86
N GLN A 86 -7.90 -19.08 -8.61
CA GLN A 86 -9.11 -18.62 -7.96
C GLN A 86 -9.00 -17.09 -7.81
N LYS A 87 -10.07 -16.37 -8.18
CA LYS A 87 -10.16 -14.92 -7.93
C LYS A 87 -10.05 -14.67 -6.42
N HIS A 88 -9.50 -13.53 -6.03
CA HIS A 88 -9.48 -13.13 -4.63
C HIS A 88 -10.90 -12.91 -4.14
N SER A 89 -11.17 -13.30 -2.89
CA SER A 89 -12.45 -13.10 -2.22
C SER A 89 -12.26 -12.25 -0.97
N LEU A 90 -13.32 -11.53 -0.60
CA LEU A 90 -13.37 -10.86 0.71
C LEU A 90 -13.48 -11.96 1.79
N PRO A 91 -12.54 -12.07 2.74
CA PRO A 91 -12.63 -13.06 3.81
C PRO A 91 -13.74 -12.69 4.78
N ASP A 92 -14.48 -13.67 5.29
CA ASP A 92 -15.41 -13.43 6.39
C ASP A 92 -14.64 -13.01 7.66
N LEU A 93 -15.26 -12.15 8.47
CA LEU A 93 -14.70 -11.78 9.77
C LEU A 93 -14.83 -12.95 10.77
N PRO A 94 -13.84 -13.16 11.66
CA PRO A 94 -13.92 -14.19 12.69
C PRO A 94 -14.85 -13.81 13.86
N TYR A 95 -15.52 -12.65 13.78
CA TYR A 95 -16.41 -12.09 14.80
C TYR A 95 -17.41 -11.11 14.16
N ASP A 96 -18.51 -10.82 14.86
CA ASP A 96 -19.51 -9.84 14.42
C ASP A 96 -18.96 -8.40 14.42
N TYR A 97 -19.54 -7.50 13.60
CA TYR A 97 -19.05 -6.12 13.48
C TYR A 97 -19.00 -5.36 14.82
N GLY A 98 -19.93 -5.61 15.75
CA GLY A 98 -19.96 -4.98 17.07
C GLY A 98 -19.12 -5.67 18.15
N ALA A 99 -18.40 -6.75 17.81
CA ALA A 99 -17.70 -7.56 18.82
C ALA A 99 -16.51 -6.83 19.48
N LEU A 100 -16.00 -5.75 18.86
CA LEU A 100 -14.83 -5.01 19.35
C LEU A 100 -15.21 -3.74 20.14
N GLU A 101 -16.50 -3.52 20.40
CA GLU A 101 -16.95 -2.40 21.22
C GLU A 101 -16.48 -2.57 22.68
N PRO A 102 -16.16 -1.46 23.40
CA PRO A 102 -16.27 -0.07 22.97
C PRO A 102 -15.01 0.46 22.26
N HIS A 103 -14.03 -0.41 21.95
CA HIS A 103 -12.72 0.00 21.45
C HIS A 103 -12.69 0.32 19.95
N ILE A 104 -13.51 -0.38 19.16
CA ILE A 104 -13.79 -0.04 17.77
C ILE A 104 -15.28 -0.29 17.54
N ASN A 105 -16.03 0.74 17.16
CA ASN A 105 -17.48 0.65 17.03
C ASN A 105 -17.93 -0.19 15.82
N ALA A 106 -19.16 -0.71 15.89
CA ALA A 106 -19.71 -1.57 14.85
C ALA A 106 -19.75 -0.89 13.47
N GLN A 107 -20.05 0.41 13.43
CA GLN A 107 -20.16 1.17 12.19
C GLN A 107 -18.82 1.23 11.43
N ILE A 108 -17.71 1.45 12.15
CA ILE A 108 -16.37 1.40 11.56
C ILE A 108 -16.12 0.01 11.00
N MET A 109 -16.33 -1.05 11.81
CA MET A 109 -16.05 -2.42 11.38
C MET A 109 -16.84 -2.83 10.15
N GLU A 110 -18.13 -2.49 10.08
CA GLU A 110 -18.99 -2.77 8.93
C GLU A 110 -18.49 -2.05 7.67
N LEU A 111 -18.22 -0.75 7.75
CA LEU A 111 -17.76 0.02 6.58
C LEU A 111 -16.36 -0.40 6.14
N HIS A 112 -15.45 -0.60 7.10
CA HIS A 112 -14.06 -0.96 6.86
C HIS A 112 -13.95 -2.34 6.18
N HIS A 113 -14.77 -3.30 6.59
CA HIS A 113 -14.85 -4.61 5.97
C HIS A 113 -15.66 -4.61 4.65
N SER A 114 -16.95 -4.27 4.72
CA SER A 114 -17.89 -4.45 3.60
C SER A 114 -17.74 -3.44 2.47
N LYS A 115 -17.08 -2.30 2.72
CA LYS A 115 -16.85 -1.25 1.70
C LYS A 115 -15.37 -1.12 1.36
N HIS A 116 -14.53 -0.78 2.33
CA HIS A 116 -13.11 -0.50 2.05
C HIS A 116 -12.35 -1.76 1.61
N HIS A 117 -12.41 -2.84 2.40
CA HIS A 117 -11.74 -4.09 2.03
C HIS A 117 -12.36 -4.73 0.77
N ALA A 118 -13.69 -4.70 0.65
CA ALA A 118 -14.39 -5.18 -0.55
C ALA A 118 -13.94 -4.45 -1.83
N ALA A 119 -13.74 -3.13 -1.75
CA ALA A 119 -13.24 -2.35 -2.89
C ALA A 119 -11.82 -2.77 -3.29
N TYR A 120 -10.92 -3.03 -2.32
CA TYR A 120 -9.57 -3.52 -2.61
C TYR A 120 -9.61 -4.86 -3.32
N VAL A 121 -10.41 -5.82 -2.85
CA VAL A 121 -10.56 -7.16 -3.46
C VAL A 121 -11.08 -7.05 -4.89
N ASN A 122 -12.14 -6.26 -5.11
CA ASN A 122 -12.74 -6.10 -6.43
C ASN A 122 -11.75 -5.47 -7.43
N ASN A 123 -11.08 -4.39 -7.03
CA ASN A 123 -10.13 -3.68 -7.89
C ASN A 123 -8.84 -4.48 -8.12
N LEU A 124 -8.42 -5.30 -7.16
CA LEU A 124 -7.29 -6.21 -7.31
C LEU A 124 -7.57 -7.24 -8.41
N ASN A 125 -8.73 -7.89 -8.37
CA ASN A 125 -9.14 -8.85 -9.40
C ASN A 125 -9.16 -8.22 -10.80
N VAL A 126 -9.73 -7.02 -10.93
CA VAL A 126 -9.74 -6.28 -12.21
C VAL A 126 -8.33 -5.92 -12.67
N THR A 127 -7.46 -5.52 -11.76
CA THR A 127 -6.08 -5.12 -12.08
C THR A 127 -5.25 -6.31 -12.54
N GLU A 128 -5.39 -7.46 -11.88
CA GLU A 128 -4.68 -8.69 -12.27
C GLU A 128 -5.16 -9.24 -13.61
N ASP A 129 -6.46 -9.15 -13.92
CA ASP A 129 -6.99 -9.51 -15.25
C ASP A 129 -6.34 -8.66 -16.36
N LYS A 130 -6.29 -7.33 -16.16
CA LYS A 130 -5.60 -6.42 -17.10
C LYS A 130 -4.10 -6.67 -17.18
N TYR A 131 -3.45 -6.95 -16.06
CA TYR A 131 -2.01 -7.20 -16.02
C TYR A 131 -1.67 -8.48 -16.80
N ARG A 132 -2.48 -9.53 -16.64
CA ARG A 132 -2.33 -10.78 -17.39
C ARG A 132 -2.50 -10.58 -18.89
N GLU A 133 -3.48 -9.77 -19.31
CA GLU A 133 -3.66 -9.42 -20.71
C GLU A 133 -2.43 -8.69 -21.27
N ALA A 134 -1.91 -7.70 -20.53
CA ALA A 134 -0.71 -6.96 -20.90
C ALA A 134 0.52 -7.87 -20.97
N LEU A 135 0.67 -8.81 -20.03
CA LEU A 135 1.74 -9.80 -20.03
C LEU A 135 1.67 -10.73 -21.24
N ALA A 136 0.48 -11.27 -21.55
CA ALA A 136 0.26 -12.16 -22.69
C ALA A 136 0.56 -11.47 -24.04
N LYS A 137 0.33 -10.16 -24.12
CA LYS A 137 0.63 -9.34 -25.31
C LYS A 137 2.09 -8.85 -25.36
N GLY A 138 2.88 -9.07 -24.32
CA GLY A 138 4.21 -8.46 -24.20
C GLY A 138 4.19 -6.93 -24.09
N ASP A 139 3.06 -6.34 -23.69
CA ASP A 139 2.91 -4.89 -23.54
C ASP A 139 3.51 -4.44 -22.20
N VAL A 140 4.81 -4.14 -22.24
CA VAL A 140 5.57 -3.67 -21.08
C VAL A 140 5.03 -2.32 -20.56
N THR A 141 4.55 -1.45 -21.46
CA THR A 141 4.02 -0.13 -21.09
C THR A 141 2.78 -0.29 -20.21
N ALA A 142 1.83 -1.13 -20.62
CA ALA A 142 0.63 -1.41 -19.83
C ALA A 142 0.96 -2.11 -18.50
N GLN A 143 1.91 -3.05 -18.49
CA GLN A 143 2.37 -3.70 -17.25
C GLN A 143 2.92 -2.68 -16.25
N VAL A 144 3.80 -1.77 -16.69
CA VAL A 144 4.37 -0.72 -15.83
C VAL A 144 3.27 0.23 -15.33
N ALA A 145 2.35 0.65 -16.21
CA ALA A 145 1.25 1.55 -15.85
C ALA A 145 0.27 0.96 -14.81
N LEU A 146 0.14 -0.36 -14.74
CA LEU A 146 -0.74 -1.05 -13.79
C LEU A 146 -0.11 -1.27 -12.41
N GLN A 147 1.20 -1.11 -12.25
CA GLN A 147 1.89 -1.35 -10.97
C GLN A 147 1.33 -0.54 -9.79
N PRO A 148 0.98 0.76 -9.92
CA PRO A 148 0.40 1.51 -8.81
C PRO A 148 -0.93 0.93 -8.31
N ALA A 149 -1.81 0.53 -9.24
CA ALA A 149 -3.11 -0.07 -8.91
C ALA A 149 -2.93 -1.46 -8.27
N LEU A 150 -1.96 -2.25 -8.77
CA LEU A 150 -1.67 -3.57 -8.23
C LEU A 150 -1.12 -3.46 -6.80
N LYS A 151 -0.17 -2.53 -6.58
CA LYS A 151 0.39 -2.28 -5.25
C LYS A 151 -0.67 -1.78 -4.28
N PHE A 152 -1.53 -0.84 -4.68
CA PHE A 152 -2.53 -0.25 -3.81
C PHE A 152 -3.65 -1.24 -3.43
N ASN A 153 -4.25 -1.93 -4.41
CA ASN A 153 -5.36 -2.84 -4.14
C ASN A 153 -4.87 -4.19 -3.60
N GLY A 154 -3.76 -4.70 -4.12
CA GLY A 154 -3.10 -5.91 -3.62
C GLY A 154 -2.61 -5.72 -2.19
N GLY A 155 -1.92 -4.63 -1.94
CA GLY A 155 -1.49 -4.25 -0.60
C GLY A 155 -2.67 -4.04 0.35
N GLY A 156 -3.73 -3.36 -0.10
CA GLY A 156 -4.95 -3.17 0.69
C GLY A 156 -5.57 -4.50 1.09
N HIS A 157 -5.72 -5.44 0.16
CA HIS A 157 -6.25 -6.76 0.47
C HIS A 157 -5.35 -7.54 1.46
N ILE A 158 -4.03 -7.54 1.26
CA ILE A 158 -3.07 -8.21 2.16
C ILE A 158 -3.17 -7.63 3.57
N ASN A 159 -3.09 -6.30 3.69
CA ASN A 159 -3.04 -5.61 4.98
C ASN A 159 -4.33 -5.86 5.78
N HIS A 160 -5.50 -5.71 5.15
CA HIS A 160 -6.78 -5.88 5.84
C HIS A 160 -7.05 -7.34 6.20
N THR A 161 -6.69 -8.29 5.33
CA THR A 161 -6.82 -9.73 5.66
C THR A 161 -6.02 -10.10 6.91
N ILE A 162 -4.84 -9.51 7.10
CA ILE A 162 -4.05 -9.68 8.32
C ILE A 162 -4.70 -8.95 9.50
N PHE A 163 -5.12 -7.70 9.30
CA PHE A 163 -5.74 -6.85 10.32
C PHE A 163 -6.93 -7.52 11.01
N TRP A 164 -7.86 -8.14 10.27
CA TRP A 164 -9.01 -8.82 10.86
C TRP A 164 -8.62 -9.96 11.79
N THR A 165 -7.57 -10.71 11.43
CA THR A 165 -7.07 -11.81 12.27
C THR A 165 -6.26 -11.31 13.47
N ASN A 166 -5.69 -10.12 13.38
CA ASN A 166 -4.96 -9.47 14.47
C ASN A 166 -5.86 -8.86 15.55
N LEU A 167 -7.18 -8.87 15.36
CA LEU A 167 -8.16 -8.37 16.31
C LEU A 167 -8.99 -9.52 16.88
N SER A 168 -9.50 -9.35 18.10
CA SER A 168 -10.37 -10.32 18.77
C SER A 168 -11.20 -9.64 19.86
N PRO A 169 -12.48 -10.02 20.05
CA PRO A 169 -13.28 -9.58 21.20
C PRO A 169 -12.69 -10.03 22.55
N ASN A 170 -11.93 -11.13 22.54
CA ASN A 170 -11.25 -11.67 23.71
C ASN A 170 -9.74 -11.34 23.69
N GLY A 171 -9.35 -10.34 22.90
CA GLY A 171 -7.97 -9.88 22.78
C GLY A 171 -7.52 -9.02 23.96
N GLY A 172 -6.43 -8.29 23.73
CA GLY A 172 -5.83 -7.42 24.73
C GLY A 172 -4.86 -8.13 25.67
N GLY A 173 -4.43 -7.42 26.71
CA GLY A 173 -3.36 -7.88 27.59
C GLY A 173 -2.00 -7.94 26.89
N GLU A 174 -1.18 -8.92 27.25
CA GLU A 174 0.18 -9.13 26.73
C GLU A 174 0.31 -10.50 26.07
N PRO A 175 1.20 -10.66 25.07
CA PRO A 175 1.55 -11.98 24.57
C PRO A 175 2.29 -12.79 25.64
N LYS A 176 2.39 -14.09 25.43
CA LYS A 176 3.08 -15.02 26.34
C LYS A 176 4.14 -15.81 25.57
N GLY A 177 4.96 -16.57 26.31
CA GLY A 177 5.92 -17.51 25.74
C GLY A 177 6.96 -16.83 24.85
N GLU A 178 7.34 -17.51 23.76
CA GLU A 178 8.46 -17.09 22.92
C GLU A 178 8.28 -15.71 22.26
N LEU A 179 7.04 -15.30 21.98
CA LEU A 179 6.77 -13.97 21.43
C LEU A 179 7.09 -12.88 22.44
N LEU A 180 6.68 -13.05 23.71
CA LEU A 180 6.97 -12.08 24.77
C LEU A 180 8.48 -11.97 25.02
N GLU A 181 9.18 -13.09 25.04
CA GLU A 181 10.64 -13.11 25.23
C GLU A 181 11.38 -12.45 24.05
N ALA A 182 10.91 -12.65 22.81
CA ALA A 182 11.43 -11.93 21.66
C ALA A 182 11.17 -10.42 21.74
N ILE A 183 9.99 -10.01 22.19
CA ILE A 183 9.66 -8.60 22.41
C ILE A 183 10.59 -7.97 23.46
N LYS A 184 10.79 -8.64 24.60
CA LYS A 184 11.72 -8.18 25.65
C LYS A 184 13.16 -8.09 25.13
N ARG A 185 13.61 -9.08 24.36
CA ARG A 185 14.94 -9.08 23.76
C ARG A 185 15.15 -7.90 22.80
N ASP A 186 14.19 -7.67 21.90
CA ASP A 186 14.39 -6.73 20.77
C ASP A 186 13.98 -5.29 21.11
N PHE A 187 13.11 -5.09 22.11
CA PHE A 187 12.58 -3.78 22.50
C PHE A 187 12.79 -3.44 23.99
N GLY A 188 13.34 -4.36 24.78
CA GLY A 188 13.64 -4.20 26.21
C GLY A 188 12.48 -4.59 27.13
N SER A 189 11.25 -4.19 26.82
CA SER A 189 10.04 -4.60 27.54
C SER A 189 8.81 -4.53 26.65
N PHE A 190 7.69 -5.14 27.08
CA PHE A 190 6.43 -5.02 26.36
C PHE A 190 5.94 -3.56 26.29
N ASP A 191 6.05 -2.81 27.38
CA ASP A 191 5.68 -1.38 27.39
C ASP A 191 6.49 -0.55 26.40
N LYS A 192 7.81 -0.76 26.32
CA LYS A 192 8.68 -0.06 25.35
C LYS A 192 8.34 -0.43 23.91
N PHE A 193 8.00 -1.70 23.67
CA PHE A 193 7.50 -2.14 22.36
C PHE A 193 6.19 -1.43 22.01
N LYS A 194 5.23 -1.42 22.93
CA LYS A 194 3.92 -0.77 22.77
C LYS A 194 4.05 0.72 22.52
N GLU A 195 4.89 1.41 23.27
CA GLU A 195 5.22 2.83 23.09
C GLU A 195 5.83 3.09 21.70
N LYS A 196 6.81 2.28 21.29
CA LYS A 196 7.48 2.45 20.01
C LYS A 196 6.54 2.20 18.83
N LEU A 197 5.73 1.14 18.86
CA LEU A 197 4.76 0.86 17.80
C LEU A 197 3.68 1.94 17.74
N THR A 198 3.20 2.41 18.90
CA THR A 198 2.24 3.52 18.98
C THR A 198 2.82 4.79 18.39
N THR A 199 4.06 5.14 18.72
CA THR A 199 4.75 6.33 18.22
C THR A 199 4.94 6.28 16.70
N VAL A 200 5.39 5.13 16.18
CA VAL A 200 5.57 4.93 14.73
C VAL A 200 4.23 5.02 13.99
N SER A 201 3.17 4.43 14.54
CA SER A 201 1.81 4.47 13.95
C SER A 201 1.23 5.89 13.97
N ALA A 202 1.40 6.61 15.08
CA ALA A 202 0.93 7.99 15.22
C ALA A 202 1.65 8.93 14.23
N GLY A 203 2.96 8.73 14.04
CA GLY A 203 3.83 9.54 13.20
C GLY A 203 3.65 9.37 11.69
N VAL A 204 2.77 8.46 11.23
CA VAL A 204 2.45 8.32 9.81
C VAL A 204 1.82 9.62 9.29
N GLN A 205 2.50 10.27 8.35
CA GLN A 205 1.97 11.46 7.68
C GLN A 205 1.02 11.03 6.55
N GLY A 206 -0.24 11.41 6.67
CA GLY A 206 -1.30 10.97 5.76
C GLY A 206 -1.83 9.58 6.14
N SER A 207 -2.06 8.76 5.11
CA SER A 207 -2.62 7.41 5.24
C SER A 207 -1.51 6.36 5.30
N GLY A 208 -1.71 5.30 6.09
CA GLY A 208 -0.72 4.24 6.21
C GLY A 208 -0.98 3.30 7.38
N TRP A 209 0.07 2.55 7.73
CA TRP A 209 0.04 1.47 8.70
C TRP A 209 1.27 1.50 9.59
N GLY A 210 1.10 1.16 10.86
CA GLY A 210 2.19 0.75 11.74
C GLY A 210 2.28 -0.77 11.81
N TRP A 211 3.48 -1.32 11.75
CA TRP A 211 3.71 -2.76 11.72
C TRP A 211 4.73 -3.21 12.75
N LEU A 212 4.43 -4.32 13.43
CA LEU A 212 5.42 -5.24 13.95
C LEU A 212 5.66 -6.32 12.88
N GLY A 213 6.90 -6.46 12.45
CA GLY A 213 7.33 -7.50 11.52
C GLY A 213 8.49 -8.33 12.05
N PHE A 214 8.72 -9.49 11.42
CA PHE A 214 9.88 -10.33 11.66
C PHE A 214 10.88 -10.19 10.51
N ASN A 215 12.11 -9.86 10.84
CA ASN A 215 13.23 -9.84 9.91
C ASN A 215 13.86 -11.24 9.88
N LYS A 216 13.63 -12.00 8.79
CA LYS A 216 14.18 -13.36 8.64
C LYS A 216 15.70 -13.39 8.62
N GLU A 217 16.33 -12.43 7.94
CA GLU A 217 17.78 -12.37 7.78
C GLU A 217 18.49 -12.12 9.11
N GLN A 218 17.90 -11.28 9.96
CA GLN A 218 18.45 -10.92 11.27
C GLN A 218 17.92 -11.79 12.42
N GLY A 219 16.90 -12.61 12.18
CA GLY A 219 16.26 -13.44 13.22
C GLY A 219 15.59 -12.64 14.35
N ARG A 220 15.12 -11.42 14.07
CA ARG A 220 14.61 -10.49 15.10
C ARG A 220 13.35 -9.74 14.69
N LEU A 221 12.64 -9.25 15.70
CA LEU A 221 11.49 -8.37 15.54
C LEU A 221 11.95 -6.97 15.12
N GLN A 222 11.14 -6.33 14.27
CA GLN A 222 11.37 -4.98 13.78
C GLN A 222 10.04 -4.25 13.64
N ILE A 223 10.03 -2.96 14.03
CA ILE A 223 8.89 -2.07 13.80
C ILE A 223 9.14 -1.27 12.52
N ALA A 224 8.12 -1.12 11.69
CA ALA A 224 8.14 -0.31 10.49
C ALA A 224 6.81 0.44 10.31
N ALA A 225 6.82 1.50 9.51
CA ALA A 225 5.61 2.14 8.99
C ALA A 225 5.56 1.96 7.47
N CYS A 226 4.36 1.75 6.94
CA CYS A 226 4.11 1.70 5.51
C CYS A 226 3.15 2.80 5.11
N SER A 227 3.47 3.54 4.05
CA SER A 227 2.59 4.57 3.50
C SER A 227 1.47 3.95 2.68
N ASN A 228 0.29 4.57 2.72
CA ASN A 228 -0.90 4.14 2.01
C ASN A 228 -1.22 2.66 2.27
N GLN A 229 -1.27 1.84 1.22
CA GLN A 229 -1.53 0.41 1.32
C GLN A 229 -0.29 -0.43 0.98
N ASP A 230 0.90 0.15 0.93
CA ASP A 230 2.11 -0.60 0.64
C ASP A 230 2.26 -1.78 1.63
N PRO A 231 2.27 -3.04 1.15
CA PRO A 231 2.27 -4.19 2.04
C PRO A 231 3.65 -4.40 2.64
N LEU A 232 3.71 -4.71 3.94
CA LEU A 232 4.98 -4.79 4.67
C LEU A 232 6.00 -5.71 3.99
N GLN A 233 5.63 -6.98 3.75
CA GLN A 233 6.56 -7.96 3.18
C GLN A 233 6.95 -7.62 1.74
N GLY A 234 5.98 -7.20 0.91
CA GLY A 234 6.22 -6.91 -0.50
C GLY A 234 7.10 -5.68 -0.74
N THR A 235 7.26 -4.80 0.25
CA THR A 235 8.04 -3.55 0.12
C THR A 235 9.28 -3.49 1.01
N THR A 236 9.29 -4.24 2.12
CA THR A 236 10.41 -4.20 3.09
C THR A 236 11.08 -5.56 3.31
N GLY A 237 10.48 -6.66 2.84
CA GLY A 237 10.92 -8.03 3.13
C GLY A 237 10.56 -8.54 4.53
N LEU A 238 10.09 -7.68 5.45
CA LEU A 238 9.66 -8.09 6.79
C LEU A 238 8.36 -8.89 6.74
N ILE A 239 8.29 -10.01 7.46
CA ILE A 239 7.05 -10.78 7.57
C ILE A 239 6.10 -10.06 8.53
N PRO A 240 4.85 -9.78 8.15
CA PRO A 240 3.89 -9.10 9.03
C PRO A 240 3.41 -10.01 10.16
N LEU A 241 3.49 -9.50 11.40
CA LEU A 241 2.98 -10.16 12.60
C LEU A 241 1.74 -9.44 13.15
N LEU A 242 1.86 -8.14 13.41
CA LEU A 242 0.79 -7.26 13.89
C LEU A 242 0.78 -5.98 13.06
N GLY A 243 -0.37 -5.64 12.47
CA GLY A 243 -0.60 -4.39 11.75
C GLY A 243 -1.64 -3.50 12.43
N ILE A 244 -1.40 -2.19 12.46
CA ILE A 244 -2.32 -1.17 12.94
C ILE A 244 -2.67 -0.23 11.79
N ASP A 245 -3.93 -0.25 11.35
CA ASP A 245 -4.45 0.66 10.33
C ASP A 245 -4.57 2.07 10.92
N VAL A 246 -3.90 3.06 10.33
CA VAL A 246 -4.02 4.48 10.72
C VAL A 246 -4.54 5.35 9.57
N TRP A 247 -5.19 4.74 8.57
CA TRP A 247 -6.09 5.47 7.69
C TRP A 247 -7.25 6.06 8.48
N GLU A 248 -7.71 7.26 8.10
CA GLU A 248 -8.80 7.91 8.82
C GLU A 248 -10.10 7.10 8.82
N HIS A 249 -10.36 6.30 7.78
CA HIS A 249 -11.53 5.41 7.76
C HIS A 249 -11.55 4.39 8.91
N ALA A 250 -10.39 4.05 9.49
CA ALA A 250 -10.27 3.04 10.54
C ALA A 250 -10.68 3.58 11.93
N TYR A 251 -10.79 4.90 12.10
CA TYR A 251 -11.05 5.48 13.43
C TYR A 251 -11.90 6.75 13.46
N TYR A 252 -11.99 7.52 12.36
CA TYR A 252 -12.48 8.90 12.40
C TYR A 252 -13.95 9.01 12.82
N LEU A 253 -14.78 8.02 12.49
CA LEU A 253 -16.19 8.01 12.91
C LEU A 253 -16.35 7.95 14.43
N GLN A 254 -15.39 7.39 15.17
CA GLN A 254 -15.39 7.30 16.63
C GLN A 254 -14.45 8.33 17.27
N TYR A 255 -13.20 8.40 16.84
CA TYR A 255 -12.12 9.17 17.47
C TYR A 255 -11.82 10.51 16.80
N LYS A 256 -12.49 10.82 15.68
CA LYS A 256 -12.28 12.06 14.91
C LYS A 256 -10.79 12.26 14.58
N ASN A 257 -10.27 13.46 14.75
CA ASN A 257 -8.86 13.78 14.53
C ASN A 257 -7.93 13.25 15.64
N VAL A 258 -8.45 12.61 16.69
CA VAL A 258 -7.68 12.19 17.86
C VAL A 258 -7.15 10.76 17.66
N ARG A 259 -6.29 10.57 16.65
CA ARG A 259 -5.61 9.28 16.38
C ARG A 259 -4.96 8.65 17.63
N PRO A 260 -4.34 9.40 18.56
CA PRO A 260 -3.77 8.81 19.78
C PRO A 260 -4.79 8.04 20.64
N ASP A 261 -6.05 8.46 20.69
CA ASP A 261 -7.07 7.78 21.49
C ASP A 261 -7.47 6.44 20.87
N TYR A 262 -7.56 6.37 19.54
CA TYR A 262 -7.70 5.11 18.80
C TYR A 262 -6.51 4.18 19.06
N LEU A 263 -5.28 4.69 18.95
CA LEU A 263 -4.08 3.90 19.20
C LEU A 263 -4.00 3.42 20.65
N LYS A 264 -4.54 4.16 21.62
CA LYS A 264 -4.68 3.70 23.00
C LYS A 264 -5.73 2.59 23.12
N ALA A 265 -6.86 2.71 22.42
CA ALA A 265 -7.97 1.78 22.49
C ALA A 265 -7.69 0.43 21.82
N ILE A 266 -7.01 0.42 20.67
CA ILE A 266 -6.80 -0.81 19.87
C ILE A 266 -6.01 -1.88 20.63
N TRP A 267 -5.14 -1.49 21.57
CA TRP A 267 -4.40 -2.43 22.40
C TRP A 267 -5.28 -3.36 23.26
N ASN A 268 -6.54 -3.02 23.48
CA ASN A 268 -7.48 -3.85 24.24
C ASN A 268 -8.10 -4.97 23.41
N VAL A 269 -7.97 -4.93 22.08
CA VAL A 269 -8.58 -5.90 21.16
C VAL A 269 -7.55 -6.65 20.32
N ILE A 270 -6.25 -6.51 20.61
CA ILE A 270 -5.21 -7.24 19.88
C ILE A 270 -5.29 -8.74 20.17
N ASN A 271 -5.38 -9.54 19.12
CA ASN A 271 -5.34 -10.98 19.18
C ASN A 271 -3.90 -11.50 19.27
N TRP A 272 -3.35 -11.57 20.48
CA TRP A 272 -1.99 -12.06 20.70
C TRP A 272 -1.79 -13.53 20.32
N GLU A 273 -2.85 -14.34 20.30
CA GLU A 273 -2.77 -15.73 19.83
C GLU A 273 -2.42 -15.76 18.34
N ASN A 274 -3.14 -14.99 17.51
CA ASN A 274 -2.84 -14.89 16.08
C ASN A 274 -1.44 -14.31 15.81
N VAL A 275 -1.03 -13.28 16.55
CA VAL A 275 0.32 -12.70 16.41
C VAL A 275 1.39 -13.73 16.78
N THR A 276 1.14 -14.54 17.80
CA THR A 276 2.03 -15.64 18.22
C THR A 276 2.11 -16.71 17.16
N GLU A 277 0.99 -17.16 16.59
CA GLU A 277 0.97 -18.15 15.50
C GLU A 277 1.79 -17.69 14.29
N ARG A 278 1.62 -16.43 13.87
CA ARG A 278 2.40 -15.82 12.80
C ARG A 278 3.89 -15.82 13.13
N TYR A 279 4.26 -15.43 14.35
CA TYR A 279 5.64 -15.42 14.79
C TYR A 279 6.25 -16.83 14.79
N MET A 280 5.53 -17.82 15.30
CA MET A 280 6.00 -19.22 15.33
C MET A 280 6.16 -19.79 13.92
N ALA A 281 5.30 -19.42 12.97
CA ALA A 281 5.43 -19.80 11.57
C ALA A 281 6.68 -19.22 10.88
N CYS A 282 7.28 -18.15 11.43
CA CYS A 282 8.52 -17.58 10.91
C CYS A 282 9.77 -18.37 11.33
N LYS A 283 9.65 -19.22 12.35
CA LYS A 283 10.74 -20.00 12.96
C LYS A 283 10.77 -21.46 12.52
N LYS A 284 9.81 -21.89 11.71
CA LYS A 284 9.79 -23.21 11.06
C LYS A 284 10.55 -23.13 9.73
#